data_AF-A0A257XBJ8-F1
#
_entry.id   AF-A0A257XBJ8-F1
#
_cell.length_a   1.000
_cell.length_b   1.000
_cell.length_c   1.000
_cell.angle_alpha   90.00
_cell.angle_beta   90.00
_cell.angle_gamma   90.00
#
_symmetry.space_group_name_H-M   'P 1'
#
loop_
_entity.id
_entity.type
_entity.pdbx_description
1 polymer ?
#
loop_
_entity_poly.entity_id
_entity_poly.type
_entity_poly.pdbx_seq_one_letter_code
_entity_poly.pdbx_strand_id
1 'polypeptide(L)'
;AFIAAMNQKAIELGLADTRFFDSTGLDPHNVSSARDLAKMVAASSTYPLIREFSTTRDGSFAVKGKTLHFNNTNALVSSSDWEIALQKTGFTNEAGKCLVMQAWLNQKPVVIVLLDSWGRLTRIGDANRIRRWVEHLALQGAGAG
;
A
#
# COMPACT_ATOMS: atom_id res chain seq x y z
N ALA A 1 23.13 -5.66 -9.24
CA ALA A 1 22.82 -6.70 -8.22
C ALA A 1 21.42 -6.53 -7.63
N PHE A 2 21.09 -5.41 -6.98
CA PHE A 2 19.80 -5.24 -6.28
C PHE A 2 18.55 -5.37 -7.17
N ILE A 3 18.52 -4.71 -8.34
CA ILE A 3 17.38 -4.78 -9.27
C ILE A 3 17.13 -6.21 -9.78
N ALA A 4 18.19 -6.97 -10.01
CA ALA A 4 18.07 -8.38 -10.37
C ALA A 4 17.41 -9.20 -9.24
N ALA A 5 17.77 -8.94 -7.97
CA ALA A 5 17.13 -9.58 -6.83
C ALA A 5 15.65 -9.18 -6.68
N MET A 6 15.29 -7.92 -6.97
CA MET A 6 13.89 -7.48 -6.97
C MET A 6 13.06 -8.23 -8.03
N ASN A 7 13.57 -8.33 -9.26
CA ASN A 7 12.89 -9.06 -10.33
C ASN A 7 12.84 -10.57 -10.06
N GLN A 8 13.88 -11.14 -9.43
CA GLN A 8 13.84 -12.54 -8.99
C GLN A 8 12.74 -12.77 -7.94
N LYS A 9 12.60 -11.86 -6.97
CA LYS A 9 11.52 -11.92 -5.98
C LYS A 9 10.14 -11.77 -6.63
N ALA A 10 10.01 -10.94 -7.66
CA ALA A 10 8.76 -10.81 -8.41
C ALA A 10 8.35 -12.15 -9.06
N ILE A 11 9.30 -12.89 -9.63
CA ILE A 11 9.07 -14.23 -10.18
C ILE A 11 8.64 -15.21 -9.07
N GLU A 12 9.34 -15.23 -7.94
CA GLU A 12 9.03 -16.11 -6.80
C GLU A 12 7.62 -15.88 -6.23
N LEU A 13 7.14 -14.63 -6.27
CA LEU A 13 5.79 -14.24 -5.83
C LEU A 13 4.73 -14.39 -6.93
N GLY A 14 5.11 -14.83 -8.14
CA GLY A 14 4.21 -14.99 -9.28
C GLY A 14 3.63 -13.65 -9.76
N LEU A 15 4.43 -12.59 -9.75
CA LEU A 15 4.06 -11.25 -10.22
C LEU A 15 4.32 -11.12 -11.72
N ALA A 16 3.42 -11.67 -12.54
CA ALA A 16 3.59 -11.81 -13.99
C ALA A 16 3.60 -10.48 -14.75
N ASP A 17 2.97 -9.44 -14.21
CA ASP A 17 2.84 -8.11 -14.81
C ASP A 17 3.79 -7.08 -14.14
N THR A 18 4.70 -7.53 -13.27
CA THR A 18 5.63 -6.65 -12.54
C THR A 18 7.05 -6.73 -13.09
N ARG A 19 7.66 -5.58 -13.37
CA ARG A 19 9.08 -5.47 -13.69
C ARG A 19 9.69 -4.21 -13.10
N PHE A 20 10.83 -4.37 -12.42
CA PHE A 20 11.59 -3.29 -11.81
C PHE A 20 12.80 -2.92 -12.66
N PHE A 21 12.97 -1.62 -12.90
CA PHE A 21 14.13 -0.99 -13.54
C PHE A 21 14.95 -0.18 -12.53
N ASP A 22 14.32 0.31 -11.46
CA ASP A 22 15.00 0.87 -10.30
C ASP A 22 14.35 0.41 -8.97
N SER A 23 14.95 0.81 -7.85
CA SER A 23 14.43 0.52 -6.51
C SER A 23 13.56 1.62 -5.92
N THR A 24 13.40 2.74 -6.61
CA THR A 24 12.79 3.96 -6.06
C THR A 24 11.37 4.18 -6.55
N GLY A 25 11.01 3.56 -7.69
CA GLY A 25 9.77 3.79 -8.40
C GLY A 25 9.79 5.01 -9.33
N LEU A 26 10.96 5.66 -9.53
CA LEU A 26 11.09 6.86 -10.36
C LEU A 26 11.35 6.55 -11.83
N ASP A 27 11.97 5.41 -12.14
CA ASP A 27 12.11 4.97 -13.51
C ASP A 27 10.72 4.65 -14.11
N PRO A 28 10.31 5.32 -15.22
CA PRO A 28 8.98 5.13 -15.81
C PRO A 28 8.79 3.75 -16.44
N HIS A 29 9.86 2.98 -16.64
CA HIS A 29 9.76 1.59 -17.09
C HIS A 29 9.40 0.62 -15.95
N ASN A 30 9.40 1.08 -14.69
CA ASN A 30 8.81 0.30 -13.60
C ASN A 30 7.33 0.08 -13.87
N VAL A 31 6.91 -1.18 -13.99
CA VAL A 31 5.53 -1.55 -14.29
C VAL A 31 5.01 -2.59 -13.30
N SER A 32 3.71 -2.56 -13.05
CA SER A 32 2.99 -3.54 -12.23
C SER A 32 1.49 -3.51 -12.55
N SER A 33 0.76 -4.56 -12.16
CA SER A 33 -0.71 -4.57 -12.16
C SER A 33 -1.29 -4.46 -10.75
N ALA A 34 -2.57 -4.09 -10.64
CA ALA A 34 -3.26 -4.05 -9.34
C ALA A 34 -3.29 -5.44 -8.65
N ARG A 35 -3.43 -6.50 -9.46
CA ARG A 35 -3.39 -7.89 -8.99
C ARG A 35 -2.05 -8.25 -8.36
N ASP A 36 -0.96 -7.87 -9.02
CA ASP A 36 0.38 -8.19 -8.54
C ASP A 36 0.79 -7.34 -7.34
N LEU A 37 0.37 -6.07 -7.30
CA LEU A 37 0.50 -5.26 -6.09
C LEU A 37 -0.27 -5.85 -4.91
N ALA A 38 -1.45 -6.43 -5.14
CA ALA A 38 -2.19 -7.09 -4.08
C ALA A 38 -1.45 -8.31 -3.51
N LYS A 39 -0.85 -9.15 -4.38
CA LYS A 39 0.01 -10.26 -3.96
C LYS A 39 1.25 -9.76 -3.21
N MET A 40 1.89 -8.70 -3.71
CA MET A 40 3.07 -8.11 -3.09
C MET A 40 2.76 -7.57 -1.69
N VAL A 41 1.62 -6.90 -1.51
CA VAL A 41 1.13 -6.45 -0.20
C VAL A 41 0.87 -7.63 0.73
N ALA A 42 0.18 -8.66 0.26
CA ALA A 42 -0.10 -9.87 1.04
C ALA A 42 1.20 -10.54 1.50
N ALA A 43 2.18 -10.72 0.60
CA ALA A 43 3.48 -11.27 0.94
C ALA A 43 4.27 -10.38 1.90
N SER A 44 4.27 -9.06 1.68
CA SER A 44 4.97 -8.10 2.54
C SER A 44 4.37 -8.04 3.94
N SER A 45 3.06 -8.30 4.08
CA SER A 45 2.36 -8.29 5.36
C SER A 45 2.82 -9.39 6.32
N THR A 46 3.54 -10.41 5.85
CA THR A 46 4.08 -11.46 6.73
C THR A 46 5.37 -11.04 7.44
N TYR A 47 5.97 -9.90 7.09
CA TYR A 47 7.22 -9.41 7.67
C TYR A 47 6.92 -8.38 8.77
N PRO A 48 7.18 -8.69 10.06
CA PRO A 48 6.82 -7.80 11.17
C PRO A 48 7.41 -6.39 11.06
N LEU A 49 8.69 -6.28 10.66
CA LEU A 49 9.36 -5.00 10.49
C LEU A 49 8.75 -4.14 9.37
N ILE A 50 8.31 -4.76 8.27
CA ILE A 50 7.66 -4.01 7.18
C ILE A 50 6.34 -3.42 7.66
N ARG A 51 5.55 -4.21 8.40
CA ARG A 51 4.29 -3.74 8.99
C ARG A 51 4.56 -2.53 9.87
N GLU A 52 5.42 -2.71 10.87
CA GLU A 52 5.79 -1.67 11.84
C GLU A 52 6.21 -0.36 11.17
N PHE A 53 7.19 -0.41 10.26
CA PHE A 53 7.67 0.79 9.60
C PHE A 53 6.63 1.41 8.66
N SER A 54 5.80 0.61 8.00
CA SER A 54 4.78 1.12 7.08
C SER A 54 3.62 1.83 7.80
N THR A 55 3.35 1.45 9.06
CA THR A 55 2.26 1.99 9.87
C THR A 55 2.74 2.97 10.95
N THR A 56 4.04 3.25 11.01
CA THR A 56 4.57 4.30 11.89
C THR A 56 4.07 5.67 11.41
N ARG A 57 3.42 6.42 12.30
CA ARG A 57 2.78 7.72 11.99
C ARG A 57 3.79 8.80 11.66
N ASP A 58 4.82 8.88 12.48
CA ASP A 58 5.87 9.87 12.39
C ASP A 58 7.06 9.40 13.20
N GLY A 59 8.18 10.09 13.05
CA GLY A 59 9.35 9.83 13.85
C GLY A 59 10.52 10.68 13.40
N SER A 60 11.68 10.39 13.99
CA SER A 60 12.91 11.04 13.61
C SER A 60 14.09 10.07 13.62
N PHE A 61 15.06 10.31 12.75
CA PHE A 61 16.26 9.51 12.67
C PHE A 61 17.48 10.39 12.37
N ALA A 62 18.61 10.04 12.97
CA ALA A 62 19.86 10.77 12.75
C ALA A 62 20.54 10.28 11.47
N VAL A 63 20.74 11.19 10.51
CA VAL A 63 21.49 10.95 9.27
C VAL A 63 22.64 11.92 9.19
N LYS A 64 23.87 11.40 9.19
CA LYS A 64 25.10 12.20 9.06
C LYS A 64 25.14 13.42 10.02
N GLY A 65 24.74 13.20 11.28
CA GLY A 65 24.70 14.24 12.31
C GLY A 65 23.51 15.20 12.25
N LYS A 66 22.55 15.00 11.34
CA LYS A 66 21.31 15.78 11.27
C LYS A 66 20.10 14.92 11.64
N THR A 67 19.25 15.42 12.52
CA THR A 67 17.95 14.79 12.80
C THR A 67 17.00 15.08 11.65
N LEU A 68 16.51 14.04 10.99
CA LEU A 68 15.47 14.13 9.98
C LEU A 68 14.15 13.68 10.60
N HIS A 69 13.11 14.50 10.43
CA HIS A 69 11.75 14.14 10.81
C HIS A 69 11.01 13.57 9.61
N PHE A 70 10.20 12.55 9.83
CA PHE A 70 9.31 12.01 8.80
C PHE A 70 7.88 11.96 9.32
N ASN A 71 6.94 12.09 8.40
CA ASN A 71 5.52 11.90 8.63
C ASN A 71 4.98 10.92 7.60
N ASN A 72 4.08 10.06 8.01
CA ASN A 72 3.42 9.15 7.12
C ASN A 72 2.59 9.92 6.09
N THR A 73 2.80 9.62 4.82
CA THR A 73 2.10 10.29 3.72
C THR A 73 0.67 9.79 3.54
N ASN A 74 0.32 8.65 4.15
CA ASN A 74 -1.05 8.16 4.23
C ASN A 74 -1.71 8.62 5.52
N ALA A 75 -2.56 9.65 5.44
CA ALA A 75 -3.27 10.20 6.60
C ALA A 75 -4.20 9.19 7.30
N LEU A 76 -4.59 8.10 6.62
CA LEU A 76 -5.42 7.04 7.21
C LEU A 76 -4.72 6.29 8.35
N VAL A 77 -3.38 6.29 8.41
CA VAL A 77 -2.61 5.68 9.50
C VAL A 77 -2.84 6.38 10.84
N SER A 78 -3.24 7.66 10.81
CA SER A 78 -3.58 8.43 12.01
C SER A 78 -5.08 8.41 12.32
N SER A 79 -5.92 7.79 11.49
CA SER A 79 -7.35 7.68 11.73
C SER A 79 -7.66 6.55 12.70
N SER A 80 -8.47 6.82 13.72
CA SER A 80 -9.02 5.80 14.62
C SER A 80 -9.94 4.81 13.92
N ASP A 81 -10.49 5.19 12.77
CA ASP A 81 -11.44 4.37 12.06
C ASP A 81 -10.72 3.25 11.29
N TRP A 82 -9.43 3.37 11.02
CA TRP A 82 -8.69 2.45 10.17
C TRP A 82 -7.69 1.60 10.94
N GLU A 83 -7.83 0.27 10.84
CA GLU A 83 -6.83 -0.68 11.31
C GLU A 83 -5.96 -1.13 10.12
N ILE A 84 -4.90 -0.36 9.83
CA ILE A 84 -3.98 -0.64 8.71
C ILE A 84 -2.85 -1.53 9.20
N ALA A 85 -2.64 -2.66 8.53
CA ALA A 85 -1.58 -3.62 8.83
C ALA A 85 -0.32 -3.39 7.98
N LEU A 86 -0.48 -2.90 6.75
CA LEU A 86 0.60 -2.56 5.83
C LEU A 86 0.13 -1.51 4.81
N GLN A 87 0.99 -0.59 4.39
CA GLN A 87 0.66 0.34 3.32
C GLN A 87 1.87 0.92 2.58
N LYS A 88 1.61 1.45 1.38
CA LYS A 88 2.54 2.34 0.68
C LYS A 88 1.78 3.33 -0.19
N THR A 89 2.27 4.57 -0.24
CA THR A 89 1.85 5.60 -1.20
C THR A 89 2.86 5.76 -2.34
N GLY A 90 2.41 6.19 -3.51
CA GLY A 90 3.29 6.49 -4.65
C GLY A 90 2.78 7.68 -5.47
N PHE A 91 3.68 8.37 -6.15
CA PHE A 91 3.37 9.39 -7.14
C PHE A 91 4.52 9.57 -8.14
N THR A 92 4.19 9.50 -9.43
CA THR A 92 4.98 10.04 -10.55
C THR A 92 4.02 10.75 -11.52
N ASN A 93 4.55 11.49 -12.48
CA ASN A 93 3.69 12.13 -13.49
C ASN A 93 3.01 11.07 -14.38
N GLU A 94 3.69 9.96 -14.62
CA GLU A 94 3.28 8.87 -15.49
C GLU A 94 2.28 7.91 -14.82
N ALA A 95 2.43 7.68 -13.50
CA ALA A 95 1.61 6.73 -12.74
C ALA A 95 0.43 7.36 -11.98
N GLY A 96 0.36 8.70 -11.94
CA GLY A 96 -0.58 9.42 -11.08
C GLY A 96 -0.33 9.11 -9.60
N LYS A 97 -1.35 9.29 -8.76
CA LYS A 97 -1.23 9.00 -7.32
C LYS A 97 -1.72 7.60 -7.02
N CYS A 98 -0.84 6.80 -6.42
CA CYS A 98 -1.11 5.42 -6.03
C CYS A 98 -1.20 5.27 -4.51
N LEU A 99 -2.01 4.31 -4.07
CA LEU A 99 -2.09 3.82 -2.70
C LEU A 99 -2.31 2.31 -2.74
N VAL A 100 -1.49 1.58 -2.00
CA VAL A 100 -1.73 0.17 -1.69
C VAL A 100 -1.78 0.03 -0.18
N MET A 101 -2.71 -0.75 0.35
CA MET A 101 -2.76 -1.06 1.77
C MET A 101 -3.48 -2.36 2.06
N GLN A 102 -3.07 -3.02 3.15
CA GLN A 102 -3.84 -4.07 3.81
C GLN A 102 -4.44 -3.47 5.08
N ALA A 103 -5.75 -3.60 5.25
CA ALA A 103 -6.47 -3.16 6.43
C ALA A 103 -7.43 -4.24 6.93
N TRP A 104 -7.74 -4.24 8.22
CA TRP A 104 -8.76 -5.09 8.79
C TRP A 104 -10.12 -4.42 8.65
N LEU A 105 -11.00 -5.03 7.86
CA LEU A 105 -12.39 -4.59 7.69
C LEU A 105 -13.29 -5.75 8.10
N ASN A 106 -14.18 -5.52 9.08
CA ASN A 106 -15.05 -6.56 9.63
C ASN A 106 -14.31 -7.85 10.00
N GLN A 107 -13.20 -7.72 10.75
CA GLN A 107 -12.36 -8.84 11.19
C GLN A 107 -11.75 -9.68 10.05
N LYS A 108 -11.71 -9.14 8.82
CA LYS A 108 -11.08 -9.78 7.67
C LYS A 108 -9.96 -8.89 7.12
N PRO A 109 -8.78 -9.45 6.78
CA PRO A 109 -7.75 -8.69 6.10
C PRO A 109 -8.17 -8.43 4.65
N VAL A 110 -8.24 -7.16 4.27
CA VAL A 110 -8.61 -6.71 2.93
C VAL A 110 -7.45 -5.92 2.34
N VAL A 111 -7.04 -6.28 1.12
CA VAL A 111 -6.05 -5.51 0.36
C VAL A 111 -6.77 -4.56 -0.60
N ILE A 112 -6.44 -3.28 -0.50
CA ILE A 112 -6.98 -2.19 -1.31
C ILE A 112 -5.85 -1.64 -2.17
N VAL A 113 -6.08 -1.58 -3.48
CA VAL A 113 -5.14 -1.05 -4.46
C VAL A 113 -5.84 0.04 -5.27
N LEU A 114 -5.30 1.26 -5.20
CA LEU A 114 -5.77 2.44 -5.93
C LEU A 114 -4.62 2.92 -6.82
N LEU A 115 -4.83 2.92 -8.13
CA LEU A 115 -3.88 3.37 -9.15
C LEU A 115 -4.44 4.58 -9.89
N ASP A 116 -3.56 5.43 -10.39
CA ASP A 116 -3.90 6.61 -11.22
C ASP A 116 -5.00 7.52 -10.63
N SER A 117 -4.96 7.78 -9.31
CA SER A 117 -5.94 8.68 -8.70
C SER A 117 -5.59 10.15 -8.98
N TRP A 118 -6.58 10.90 -9.50
CA TRP A 118 -6.46 12.34 -9.73
C TRP A 118 -6.66 13.12 -8.43
N GLY A 119 -5.58 13.66 -7.84
CA GLY A 119 -5.65 14.55 -6.68
C GLY A 119 -5.22 13.91 -5.34
N ARG A 120 -4.75 14.73 -4.38
CA ARG A 120 -4.11 14.23 -3.14
C ARG A 120 -5.09 13.49 -2.22
N LEU A 121 -6.33 13.98 -2.14
CA LEU A 121 -7.37 13.49 -1.24
C LEU A 121 -8.24 12.39 -1.86
N THR A 122 -8.16 12.21 -3.18
CA THR A 122 -9.05 11.31 -3.94
C THR A 122 -8.90 9.86 -3.49
N ARG A 123 -7.66 9.39 -3.37
CA ARG A 123 -7.32 8.08 -2.79
C ARG A 123 -7.80 7.86 -1.35
N ILE A 124 -7.85 8.90 -0.51
CA ILE A 124 -8.42 8.81 0.85
C ILE A 124 -9.94 8.68 0.78
N GLY A 125 -10.59 9.49 -0.07
CA GLY A 125 -12.02 9.42 -0.32
C GLY A 125 -12.45 8.07 -0.90
N ASP A 126 -11.70 7.53 -1.85
CA ASP A 126 -11.91 6.21 -2.45
C ASP A 126 -11.75 5.09 -1.45
N ALA A 127 -10.69 5.11 -0.62
CA ALA A 127 -10.52 4.15 0.46
C ALA A 127 -11.73 4.13 1.41
N ASN A 128 -12.22 5.31 1.80
CA ASN A 128 -13.40 5.44 2.66
C ASN A 128 -14.68 4.94 1.97
N ARG A 129 -14.83 5.16 0.65
CA ARG A 129 -15.94 4.61 -0.14
C ARG A 129 -15.90 3.08 -0.19
N ILE A 130 -14.73 2.51 -0.48
CA ILE A 130 -14.52 1.05 -0.54
C ILE A 130 -14.86 0.42 0.81
N ARG A 131 -14.36 0.99 1.91
CA ARG A 131 -14.69 0.50 3.25
C ARG A 131 -16.19 0.43 3.49
N ARG A 132 -16.90 1.54 3.28
CA ARG A 132 -18.37 1.57 3.47
C ARG A 132 -19.09 0.54 2.60
N TRP A 133 -18.62 0.35 1.37
CA TRP A 133 -19.17 -0.65 0.46
C TRP A 133 -18.93 -2.09 0.96
N VAL A 134 -17.71 -2.42 1.39
CA VAL A 134 -17.37 -3.73 1.97
C VAL A 134 -18.17 -4.00 3.24
N GLU A 135 -18.28 -3.00 4.11
CA GLU A 135 -19.05 -3.10 5.35
C GLU A 135 -20.54 -3.34 5.08
N HIS A 136 -21.10 -2.66 4.07
CA HIS A 136 -22.50 -2.85 3.67
C HIS A 136 -22.76 -4.25 3.11
N LEU A 137 -21.86 -4.79 2.27
CA LEU A 137 -21.98 -6.15 1.74
C LEU A 137 -21.99 -7.22 2.85
N ALA A 138 -21.17 -7.02 3.88
CA ALA A 138 -21.14 -7.93 5.02
C ALA A 138 -22.47 -7.96 5.80
N LEU A 139 -23.15 -6.81 5.91
CA LEU A 139 -24.46 -6.71 6.55
C LEU A 139 -25.56 -7.40 5.73
N GLN A 140 -25.52 -7.30 4.40
CA GLN A 140 -26.48 -7.99 3.52
C GLN A 140 -26.31 -9.50 3.55
N GLY A 141 -25.07 -10.01 3.61
CA GLY A 141 -24.80 -11.44 3.71
C GLY A 141 -25.17 -12.08 5.06
N ALA A 142 -25.16 -11.30 6.14
CA ALA A 142 -25.52 -11.77 7.48
C ALA A 142 -27.05 -11.90 7.71
N GLY A 143 -27.87 -11.24 6.88
CA GLY A 143 -29.34 -11.31 6.96
C GLY A 143 -29.99 -12.39 6.07
N ALA A 144 -29.20 -13.14 5.31
CA ALA A 144 -29.67 -14.16 4.36
C ALA A 144 -29.37 -15.60 4.79
N GLY A 145 -29.02 -15.81 6.07
CA GLY A 145 -28.67 -17.11 6.66
C GLY A 145 -29.59 -17.53 7.79
#